data_AF-A0A936SYN9-F1
#
_entry.id   AF-A0A936SYN9-F1
#
_cell.length_a   1.000
_cell.length_b   1.000
_cell.length_c   1.000
_cell.angle_alpha   90.00
_cell.angle_beta   90.00
_cell.angle_gamma   90.00
#
_symmetry.space_group_name_H-M   'P 1'
#
loop_
_entity.id
_entity.type
_entity.pdbx_description
1 polymer ?
#
loop_
_entity_poly.entity_id
_entity_poly.type
_entity_poly.pdbx_seq_one_letter_code
_entity_poly.pdbx_strand_id
1 'polypeptide(L)'
;MTENRKHSGEPGEKRLDADSKRDDAAPEAQAPAVDALEVVQQSAEQASPKGREAEVKAPDAFAPANPTDNRELYDFKSRWHTDARKAQRTEGIYLAVLAIFGIVGFTLLHHPPFVEEFQIGKSIPLVFFSGLLGGITFDVKWWYHSIAKGIWNQDRRAWRLAVPWQAAVVAMFVHLLFKSDLLGILNPTALDKPNNVLAFGFLVGYFSDSAIAKLAEIAESLFGTARGGRNNRRD
;
A
#
# COMPACT_ATOMS: atom_id res chain seq x y z
N MET A 1 -29.30 16.98 -56.49
CA MET A 1 -29.52 16.08 -57.65
C MET A 1 -28.88 14.75 -57.28
N THR A 2 -29.63 13.80 -56.70
CA THR A 2 -30.33 12.67 -57.40
C THR A 2 -29.30 11.69 -58.00
N GLU A 3 -29.22 10.38 -57.75
CA GLU A 3 -30.09 9.24 -57.39
C GLU A 3 -29.22 8.22 -56.58
N ASN A 4 -29.62 7.36 -55.64
CA ASN A 4 -30.69 6.36 -55.50
C ASN A 4 -30.66 5.17 -56.49
N ARG A 5 -30.13 4.00 -56.08
CA ARG A 5 -30.67 2.71 -56.54
C ARG A 5 -30.37 1.52 -55.61
N LYS A 6 -31.46 0.86 -55.21
CA LYS A 6 -31.63 -0.44 -54.54
C LYS A 6 -31.19 -1.63 -55.41
N HIS A 7 -30.86 -2.77 -54.79
CA HIS A 7 -31.28 -4.16 -55.12
C HIS A 7 -30.73 -5.11 -54.01
N SER A 8 -31.55 -5.73 -53.14
CA SER A 8 -32.44 -6.91 -53.30
C SER A 8 -31.70 -8.27 -53.29
N GLY A 9 -32.10 -9.19 -52.41
CA GLY A 9 -31.71 -10.60 -52.49
C GLY A 9 -31.78 -11.38 -51.16
N GLU A 10 -32.98 -11.84 -50.80
CA GLU A 10 -33.37 -12.82 -49.77
C GLU A 10 -32.90 -14.28 -50.11
N PRO A 11 -33.39 -15.39 -49.47
CA PRO A 11 -33.20 -15.89 -48.10
C PRO A 11 -32.96 -17.45 -48.07
N GLY A 12 -32.97 -18.09 -46.90
CA GLY A 12 -33.07 -19.57 -46.74
C GLY A 12 -32.03 -20.09 -45.76
N GLU A 13 -32.33 -20.93 -44.77
CA GLU A 13 -32.99 -22.22 -44.93
C GLU A 13 -33.54 -22.71 -43.57
N LYS A 14 -34.80 -23.13 -43.57
CA LYS A 14 -35.45 -23.87 -42.47
C LYS A 14 -35.21 -25.36 -42.67
N ARG A 15 -34.92 -26.10 -41.60
CA ARG A 15 -35.25 -27.53 -41.51
C ARG A 15 -35.88 -27.83 -40.15
N LEU A 16 -37.20 -27.94 -40.18
CA LEU A 16 -37.98 -28.81 -39.31
C LEU A 16 -37.90 -30.21 -39.95
N ASP A 17 -37.74 -31.26 -39.15
CA ASP A 17 -38.46 -32.50 -39.41
C ASP A 17 -38.71 -33.21 -38.09
N ALA A 18 -39.98 -33.56 -37.93
CA ALA A 18 -40.56 -34.33 -36.85
C ALA A 18 -40.83 -35.75 -37.36
N ASP A 19 -40.67 -36.75 -36.50
CA ASP A 19 -41.32 -38.06 -36.64
C ASP A 19 -41.62 -38.54 -35.20
N SER A 20 -42.88 -38.57 -34.71
CA SER A 20 -43.92 -39.58 -34.94
C SER A 20 -43.38 -41.01 -34.72
N LYS A 21 -43.96 -41.92 -33.93
CA LYS A 21 -45.26 -42.12 -33.29
C LYS A 21 -45.07 -43.33 -32.35
N ARG A 22 -45.87 -43.47 -31.28
CA ARG A 22 -46.82 -44.57 -31.03
C ARG A 22 -47.20 -44.69 -29.56
N ASP A 23 -48.51 -44.78 -29.38
CA ASP A 23 -49.26 -44.89 -28.15
C ASP A 23 -49.30 -46.33 -27.58
N ASP A 24 -49.76 -46.38 -26.33
CA ASP A 24 -50.62 -47.39 -25.69
C ASP A 24 -50.03 -48.32 -24.62
N ALA A 25 -50.85 -48.41 -23.55
CA ALA A 25 -50.93 -49.38 -22.46
C ALA A 25 -50.24 -49.03 -21.12
N ALA A 26 -51.03 -48.45 -20.20
CA ALA A 26 -50.91 -48.72 -18.77
C ALA A 26 -51.53 -50.10 -18.45
N PRO A 27 -51.00 -50.83 -17.45
CA PRO A 27 -51.67 -50.78 -16.14
C PRO A 27 -50.71 -50.70 -14.93
N GLU A 28 -51.29 -50.26 -13.81
CA GLU A 28 -50.78 -50.21 -12.44
C GLU A 28 -49.80 -51.32 -12.00
N ALA A 29 -48.73 -50.94 -11.28
CA ALA A 29 -48.42 -51.47 -9.94
C ALA A 29 -47.12 -50.86 -9.34
N GLN A 30 -47.29 -50.18 -8.19
CA GLN A 30 -46.40 -50.16 -7.01
C GLN A 30 -44.93 -49.66 -7.13
N ALA A 31 -44.69 -48.47 -6.58
CA ALA A 31 -43.38 -48.01 -6.13
C ALA A 31 -42.92 -48.79 -4.87
N PRO A 32 -41.59 -48.92 -4.67
CA PRO A 32 -40.99 -48.13 -3.59
C PRO A 32 -39.68 -47.44 -4.02
N ALA A 33 -39.73 -46.11 -4.12
CA ALA A 33 -38.56 -45.24 -4.18
C ALA A 33 -38.36 -44.62 -2.80
N VAL A 34 -37.63 -45.30 -1.91
CA VAL A 34 -37.25 -44.71 -0.61
C VAL A 34 -35.78 -44.99 -0.23
N ASP A 35 -35.05 -45.87 -0.91
CA ASP A 35 -33.74 -46.35 -0.39
C ASP A 35 -32.49 -45.70 -1.03
N ALA A 36 -32.65 -44.62 -1.81
CA ALA A 36 -31.53 -43.98 -2.53
C ALA A 36 -31.20 -42.55 -2.08
N LEU A 37 -31.99 -41.95 -1.18
CA LEU A 37 -31.76 -40.59 -0.67
C LEU A 37 -31.10 -40.53 0.71
N GLU A 38 -31.20 -41.59 1.52
CA GLU A 38 -30.61 -41.61 2.87
C GLU A 38 -29.10 -41.96 2.86
N VAL A 39 -28.65 -42.72 1.85
CA VAL A 39 -27.22 -43.10 1.67
C VAL A 39 -26.37 -41.92 1.16
N VAL A 40 -26.99 -40.95 0.47
CA VAL A 40 -26.29 -39.74 -0.03
C VAL A 40 -26.17 -38.69 1.07
N GLN A 41 -27.09 -38.65 2.04
CA GLN A 41 -27.06 -37.67 3.15
C GLN A 41 -26.10 -38.04 4.28
N GLN A 42 -25.84 -39.32 4.56
CA GLN A 42 -24.84 -39.73 5.57
C GLN A 42 -23.38 -39.67 5.08
N SER A 43 -23.13 -39.66 3.76
CA SER A 43 -21.77 -39.48 3.22
C SER A 43 -21.34 -38.00 3.14
N ALA A 44 -22.27 -37.04 3.29
CA ALA A 44 -21.98 -35.61 3.26
C ALA A 44 -21.54 -35.04 4.63
N GLU A 45 -21.74 -35.78 5.74
CA GLU A 45 -21.52 -35.28 7.11
C GLU A 45 -20.26 -35.85 7.80
N GLN A 46 -19.45 -36.68 7.12
CA GLN A 46 -18.20 -37.24 7.67
C GLN A 46 -16.92 -36.91 6.88
N ALA A 47 -16.98 -36.01 5.91
CA ALA A 47 -15.79 -35.45 5.28
C ALA A 47 -15.59 -33.99 5.69
N SER A 48 -15.28 -33.75 6.98
CA SER A 48 -14.64 -32.51 7.40
C SER A 48 -13.12 -32.72 7.43
N PRO A 49 -12.39 -32.48 6.34
CA PRO A 49 -10.97 -32.25 6.45
C PRO A 49 -10.82 -30.89 7.11
N LYS A 50 -10.27 -30.91 8.32
CA LYS A 50 -9.61 -29.79 9.01
C LYS A 50 -8.46 -29.31 8.12
N GLY A 51 -8.80 -28.62 7.05
CA GLY A 51 -7.91 -28.20 5.96
C GLY A 51 -7.94 -26.69 5.90
N ARG A 52 -6.76 -26.10 6.14
CA ARG A 52 -6.38 -24.73 5.84
C ARG A 52 -7.36 -24.03 4.91
N GLU A 53 -8.13 -23.09 5.45
CA GLU A 53 -8.64 -22.00 4.63
C GLU A 53 -7.43 -21.35 3.98
N ALA A 54 -7.21 -21.68 2.72
CA ALA A 54 -6.31 -20.94 1.87
C ALA A 54 -6.84 -19.50 1.89
N GLU A 55 -6.07 -18.62 2.53
CA GLU A 55 -6.21 -17.18 2.41
C GLU A 55 -6.25 -16.86 0.91
N VAL A 56 -7.46 -16.70 0.37
CA VAL A 56 -7.67 -16.19 -0.98
C VAL A 56 -7.20 -14.75 -0.89
N LYS A 57 -5.91 -14.57 -1.21
CA LYS A 57 -5.27 -13.27 -1.28
C LYS A 57 -5.91 -12.54 -2.45
N ALA A 58 -7.00 -11.82 -2.16
CA ALA A 58 -7.61 -10.91 -3.11
C ALA A 58 -6.51 -9.97 -3.62
N PRO A 59 -6.41 -9.76 -4.95
CA PRO A 59 -5.35 -8.95 -5.53
C PRO A 59 -5.49 -7.52 -4.98
N ASP A 60 -4.44 -7.04 -4.31
CA ASP A 60 -4.13 -5.63 -4.01
C ASP A 60 -5.33 -4.67 -3.91
N ALA A 61 -6.32 -5.02 -3.10
CA ALA A 61 -7.40 -4.10 -2.79
C ALA A 61 -6.84 -2.96 -1.91
N PHE A 62 -7.05 -1.71 -2.34
CA PHE A 62 -6.63 -0.49 -1.64
C PHE A 62 -7.08 -0.46 -0.17
N ALA A 63 -8.16 -1.18 0.16
CA ALA A 63 -8.64 -1.40 1.51
C ALA A 63 -8.53 -2.88 1.90
N PRO A 64 -8.22 -3.19 3.18
CA PRO A 64 -8.21 -4.57 3.65
C PRO A 64 -9.60 -5.20 3.44
N ALA A 65 -9.63 -6.42 2.92
CA ALA A 65 -10.86 -7.17 2.69
C ALA A 65 -11.72 -7.35 3.96
N ASN A 66 -11.08 -7.29 5.13
CA ASN A 66 -11.74 -7.24 6.42
C ASN A 66 -11.38 -5.93 7.16
N PRO A 67 -12.31 -4.97 7.31
CA PRO A 67 -12.08 -3.74 8.07
C PRO A 67 -12.12 -3.92 9.59
N THR A 68 -12.45 -5.11 10.10
CA THR A 68 -12.59 -5.34 11.55
C THR A 68 -11.29 -5.73 12.25
N ASP A 69 -10.14 -5.75 11.55
CA ASP A 69 -8.85 -6.18 12.11
C ASP A 69 -8.93 -7.55 12.81
N ASN A 70 -9.71 -8.47 12.24
CA ASN A 70 -10.03 -9.79 12.77
C ASN A 70 -10.74 -9.77 14.13
N ARG A 71 -11.50 -8.71 14.42
CA ARG A 71 -12.37 -8.63 15.60
C ARG A 71 -13.80 -9.00 15.28
N GLU A 72 -14.47 -9.50 16.30
CA GLU A 72 -15.90 -9.71 16.29
C GLU A 72 -16.64 -8.37 16.24
N LEU A 73 -17.82 -8.38 15.61
CA LEU A 73 -18.69 -7.21 15.57
C LEU A 73 -19.04 -6.80 17.01
N TYR A 74 -18.96 -5.50 17.30
CA TYR A 74 -19.18 -4.91 18.63
C TYR A 74 -18.07 -5.14 19.68
N ASP A 75 -16.93 -5.76 19.35
CA ASP A 75 -15.75 -5.78 20.23
C ASP A 75 -14.98 -4.45 20.21
N PHE A 76 -15.58 -3.44 20.85
CA PHE A 76 -15.03 -2.08 20.92
C PHE A 76 -13.95 -1.92 21.98
N LYS A 77 -13.81 -2.86 22.92
CA LYS A 77 -12.85 -2.73 24.02
C LYS A 77 -11.43 -2.87 23.48
N SER A 78 -10.50 -2.10 24.07
CA SER A 78 -9.11 -2.21 23.68
C SER A 78 -8.52 -3.52 24.23
N ARG A 79 -7.79 -4.26 23.37
CA ARG A 79 -7.02 -5.45 23.75
C ARG A 79 -5.78 -5.13 24.59
N TRP A 80 -5.38 -3.86 24.66
CA TRP A 80 -4.13 -3.43 25.27
C TRP A 80 -4.30 -3.09 26.76
N HIS A 81 -3.30 -3.47 27.58
CA HIS A 81 -3.20 -3.04 28.98
C HIS A 81 -3.19 -1.50 29.10
N THR A 82 -3.59 -0.97 30.26
CA THR A 82 -3.67 0.48 30.51
C THR A 82 -2.38 1.22 30.19
N ASP A 83 -1.23 0.63 30.47
CA ASP A 83 0.07 1.30 30.29
C ASP A 83 0.48 1.34 28.82
N ALA A 84 0.20 0.28 28.06
CA ALA A 84 0.37 0.28 26.62
C ALA A 84 -0.52 1.34 25.95
N ARG A 85 -1.77 1.49 26.40
CA ARG A 85 -2.68 2.53 25.90
C ARG A 85 -2.17 3.94 26.18
N LYS A 86 -1.60 4.20 27.37
CA LYS A 86 -0.98 5.48 27.71
C LYS A 86 0.21 5.78 26.77
N ALA A 87 1.10 4.81 26.58
CA ALA A 87 2.24 4.95 25.69
C ALA A 87 1.83 5.23 24.23
N GLN A 88 0.85 4.48 23.71
CA GLN A 88 0.26 4.70 22.38
C GLN A 88 -0.31 6.12 22.24
N ARG A 89 -1.02 6.61 23.27
CA ARG A 89 -1.56 7.97 23.28
C ARG A 89 -0.46 9.03 23.29
N THR A 90 0.60 8.85 24.08
CA THR A 90 1.75 9.75 24.09
C THR A 90 2.43 9.81 22.73
N GLU A 91 2.58 8.68 22.04
CA GLU A 91 3.09 8.64 20.66
C GLU A 91 2.18 9.39 19.68
N GLY A 92 0.86 9.18 19.76
CA GLY A 92 -0.10 9.89 18.91
C GLY A 92 -0.08 11.41 19.15
N ILE A 93 0.02 11.85 20.42
CA ILE A 93 0.15 13.27 20.77
C ILE A 93 1.45 13.84 20.23
N TYR A 94 2.56 13.12 20.39
CA TYR A 94 3.85 13.53 19.84
C TYR A 94 3.77 13.75 18.33
N LEU A 95 3.20 12.80 17.57
CA LEU A 95 3.04 12.93 16.12
C LEU A 95 2.13 14.09 15.73
N ALA A 96 1.04 14.32 16.48
CA ALA A 96 0.15 15.45 16.24
C ALA A 96 0.85 16.80 16.48
N VAL A 97 1.62 16.92 17.58
CA VAL A 97 2.41 18.12 17.88
C VAL A 97 3.46 18.34 16.80
N LEU A 98 4.14 17.27 16.35
CA LEU A 98 5.15 17.36 15.31
C LEU A 98 4.54 17.73 13.95
N ALA A 99 3.32 17.28 13.65
CA ALA A 99 2.58 17.68 12.45
C ALA A 99 2.22 19.16 12.48
N ILE A 100 1.73 19.65 13.62
CA ILE A 100 1.46 21.08 13.82
C ILE A 100 2.74 21.89 13.66
N PHE A 101 3.85 21.46 14.27
CA PHE A 101 5.16 22.08 14.11
C PHE A 101 5.59 22.12 12.63
N GLY A 102 5.42 21.02 11.90
CA GLY A 102 5.71 20.96 10.47
C GLY A 102 4.87 21.93 9.64
N ILE A 103 3.57 22.00 9.90
CA ILE A 103 2.64 22.92 9.22
C ILE A 103 2.97 24.38 9.56
N VAL A 104 3.23 24.70 10.82
CA VAL A 104 3.61 26.06 11.26
C VAL A 104 4.96 26.47 10.67
N GLY A 105 5.95 25.58 10.70
CA GLY A 105 7.24 25.82 10.05
C GLY A 105 7.07 26.11 8.56
N PHE A 106 6.23 25.32 7.88
CA PHE A 106 5.87 25.53 6.48
C PHE A 106 5.20 26.90 6.22
N THR A 107 4.20 27.28 7.02
CA THR A 107 3.48 28.55 6.82
C THR A 107 4.39 29.74 7.07
N LEU A 108 5.23 29.70 8.12
CA LEU A 108 6.20 30.75 8.42
C LEU A 108 7.20 30.93 7.27
N LEU A 109 7.67 29.84 6.66
CA LEU A 109 8.58 29.91 5.51
C LEU A 109 7.93 30.41 4.21
N HIS A 110 6.59 30.44 4.13
CA HIS A 110 5.88 31.08 3.02
C HIS A 110 5.59 32.56 3.29
N HIS A 111 5.76 33.03 4.52
CA HIS A 111 5.55 34.43 4.85
C HIS A 111 6.79 35.27 4.51
N PRO A 112 6.65 36.36 3.73
CA PRO A 112 7.77 37.15 3.22
C PRO A 112 8.78 37.66 4.25
N PRO A 113 8.43 38.09 5.48
CA PRO A 113 9.42 38.61 6.42
C PRO A 113 10.45 37.56 6.86
N PHE A 114 10.13 36.26 6.81
CA PHE A 114 11.07 35.20 7.20
C PHE A 114 12.01 34.77 6.07
N VAL A 115 11.66 35.08 4.81
CA VAL A 115 12.35 34.57 3.62
C VAL A 115 13.52 35.47 3.20
N GLU A 116 13.53 36.73 3.62
CA GLU A 116 14.59 37.69 3.25
C GLU A 116 15.86 37.55 4.10
N GLU A 117 15.77 36.94 5.29
CA GLU A 117 16.85 36.95 6.28
C GLU A 117 17.74 35.68 6.26
N PHE A 118 17.26 34.57 5.68
CA PHE A 118 18.04 33.33 5.56
C PHE A 118 18.80 33.25 4.22
N GLN A 119 20.09 33.60 4.24
CA GLN A 119 21.04 33.46 3.13
C GLN A 119 21.47 32.00 2.86
N ILE A 120 21.22 31.07 3.80
CA ILE A 120 21.38 29.62 3.56
C ILE A 120 20.17 29.18 2.74
N GLY A 121 20.44 28.69 1.52
CA GLY A 121 19.48 28.48 0.43
C GLY A 121 18.04 28.19 0.87
N LYS A 122 17.12 29.10 0.51
CA LYS A 122 15.67 29.09 0.82
C LYS A 122 14.98 27.73 0.66
N SER A 123 15.53 26.85 -0.19
CA SER A 123 15.01 25.51 -0.42
C SER A 123 15.27 24.53 0.73
N ILE A 124 16.34 24.68 1.53
CA ILE A 124 16.69 23.71 2.57
C ILE A 124 15.65 23.62 3.68
N PRO A 125 15.21 24.73 4.30
CA PRO A 125 14.14 24.67 5.30
C PRO A 125 12.83 24.14 4.69
N LEU A 126 12.50 24.51 3.45
CA LEU A 126 11.30 24.03 2.76
C LEU A 126 11.32 22.51 2.58
N VAL A 127 12.45 21.95 2.15
CA VAL A 127 12.63 20.49 2.02
C VAL A 127 12.61 19.79 3.37
N PHE A 128 13.22 20.38 4.40
CA PHE A 128 13.23 19.80 5.74
C PHE A 128 11.81 19.64 6.26
N PHE A 129 11.00 20.71 6.23
CA PHE A 129 9.64 20.66 6.74
C PHE A 129 8.71 19.82 5.85
N SER A 130 8.86 19.84 4.52
CA SER A 130 8.07 18.96 3.66
C SER A 130 8.44 17.48 3.86
N GLY A 131 9.73 17.16 3.99
CA GLY A 131 10.21 15.82 4.32
C GLY A 131 9.77 15.34 5.70
N LEU A 132 9.77 16.24 6.70
CA LEU A 132 9.22 15.96 8.02
C LEU A 132 7.74 15.57 7.93
N LEU A 133 6.92 16.33 7.18
CA LEU A 133 5.49 16.02 6.98
C LEU A 133 5.29 14.69 6.24
N GLY A 134 6.14 14.37 5.27
CA GLY A 134 6.16 13.07 4.60
C GLY A 134 6.43 11.92 5.57
N GLY A 135 7.48 12.05 6.40
CA GLY A 135 7.85 11.08 7.42
C GLY A 135 6.78 10.89 8.50
N ILE A 136 6.12 11.97 8.93
CA ILE A 136 4.98 11.91 9.86
C ILE A 136 3.83 11.13 9.24
N THR A 137 3.50 11.40 7.97
CA THR A 137 2.40 10.70 7.29
C THR A 137 2.67 9.19 7.20
N PHE A 138 3.92 8.82 6.91
CA PHE A 138 4.37 7.42 6.94
C PHE A 138 4.30 6.82 8.35
N ASP A 139 4.77 7.52 9.38
CA ASP A 139 4.79 6.98 10.74
C ASP A 139 3.37 6.89 11.34
N VAL A 140 2.48 7.85 11.07
CA VAL A 140 1.06 7.77 11.45
C VAL A 140 0.41 6.53 10.85
N LYS A 141 0.71 6.22 9.58
CA LYS A 141 0.23 5.01 8.92
C LYS A 141 0.68 3.76 9.70
N TRP A 142 1.97 3.66 10.01
CA TRP A 142 2.48 2.51 10.76
C TRP A 142 2.01 2.45 12.21
N TRP A 143 1.86 3.61 12.85
CA TRP A 143 1.35 3.72 14.21
C TRP A 143 -0.05 3.13 14.32
N TYR A 144 -1.01 3.58 13.51
CA TYR A 144 -2.36 3.02 13.56
C TYR A 144 -2.35 1.54 13.15
N HIS A 145 -1.60 1.18 12.10
CA HIS A 145 -1.52 -0.20 11.61
C HIS A 145 -1.03 -1.17 12.68
N SER A 146 0.00 -0.77 13.43
CA SER A 146 0.59 -1.58 14.49
C SER A 146 -0.37 -1.79 15.67
N ILE A 147 -1.14 -0.76 16.02
CA ILE A 147 -2.14 -0.82 17.09
C ILE A 147 -3.33 -1.69 16.68
N ALA A 148 -3.85 -1.45 15.47
CA ALA A 148 -4.97 -2.15 14.85
C ALA A 148 -4.72 -3.67 14.80
N LYS A 149 -3.58 -4.08 14.24
CA LYS A 149 -3.18 -5.48 14.08
C LYS A 149 -2.65 -6.15 15.35
N GLY A 150 -2.54 -5.44 16.47
CA GLY A 150 -2.04 -6.03 17.71
C GLY A 150 -0.53 -6.32 17.71
N ILE A 151 0.25 -5.72 16.81
CA ILE A 151 1.69 -5.94 16.66
C ILE A 151 2.55 -4.81 17.26
N TRP A 152 1.92 -3.85 17.94
CA TRP A 152 2.61 -2.74 18.58
C TRP A 152 3.50 -3.27 19.74
N ASN A 153 4.73 -2.76 19.82
CA ASN A 153 5.69 -3.08 20.88
C ASN A 153 6.37 -1.79 21.38
N GLN A 154 6.65 -1.72 22.68
CA GLN A 154 7.39 -0.66 23.37
C GLN A 154 8.84 -0.53 22.87
N ASP A 155 9.48 -1.63 22.47
CA ASP A 155 10.88 -1.58 21.99
C ASP A 155 11.00 -0.77 20.69
N ARG A 156 9.93 -0.73 19.90
CA ARG A 156 9.87 0.02 18.63
C ARG A 156 9.52 1.50 18.81
N ARG A 157 9.40 1.99 20.05
CA ARG A 157 9.06 3.40 20.32
C ARG A 157 10.14 4.34 19.84
N ALA A 158 11.40 4.02 20.15
CA ALA A 158 12.54 4.85 19.71
C ALA A 158 12.56 4.99 18.19
N TRP A 159 12.26 3.91 17.46
CA TRP A 159 12.14 3.95 16.00
C TRP A 159 11.03 4.89 15.53
N ARG A 160 9.79 4.74 16.03
CA ARG A 160 8.66 5.62 15.64
C ARG A 160 8.95 7.10 15.93
N LEU A 161 9.55 7.40 17.09
CA LEU A 161 9.91 8.77 17.43
C LEU A 161 10.98 9.35 16.50
N ALA A 162 11.92 8.52 16.03
CA ALA A 162 13.04 8.95 15.20
C ALA A 162 12.70 9.07 13.71
N VAL A 163 11.78 8.25 13.18
CA VAL A 163 11.44 8.18 11.75
C VAL A 163 11.10 9.55 11.13
N PRO A 164 10.23 10.39 11.72
CA PRO A 164 9.96 11.72 11.16
C PRO A 164 11.19 12.59 10.98
N TRP A 165 12.10 12.59 11.95
CA TRP A 165 13.34 13.38 11.90
C TRP A 165 14.32 12.81 10.88
N GLN A 166 14.45 11.49 10.81
CA GLN A 166 15.25 10.82 9.80
C GLN A 166 14.76 11.16 8.40
N ALA A 167 13.45 11.11 8.16
CA ALA A 167 12.83 11.49 6.89
C ALA A 167 13.15 12.93 6.48
N ALA A 168 13.08 13.87 7.42
CA ALA A 168 13.42 15.28 7.18
C ALA A 168 14.89 15.47 6.77
N VAL A 169 15.80 14.80 7.49
CA VAL A 169 17.25 14.83 7.21
C VAL A 169 17.56 14.19 5.87
N VAL A 170 16.99 13.02 5.58
CA VAL A 170 17.15 12.33 4.29
C VAL A 170 16.68 13.21 3.14
N ALA A 171 15.51 13.84 3.27
CA ALA A 171 15.00 14.77 2.27
C ALA A 171 15.98 15.90 1.99
N MET A 172 16.55 16.52 3.03
CA MET A 172 17.57 17.57 2.88
C MET A 172 18.80 17.08 2.12
N PHE A 173 19.37 15.94 2.49
CA PHE A 173 20.57 15.42 1.84
C PHE A 173 20.31 15.02 0.39
N VAL A 174 19.17 14.40 0.10
CA VAL A 174 18.78 14.07 -1.27
C VAL A 174 18.62 15.35 -2.10
N HIS A 175 18.02 16.40 -1.57
CA HIS A 175 17.93 17.69 -2.26
C HIS A 175 19.30 18.32 -2.52
N LEU A 176 20.22 18.25 -1.55
CA LEU A 176 21.60 18.73 -1.74
C LEU A 176 22.33 17.93 -2.84
N LEU A 177 22.14 16.61 -2.89
CA LEU A 177 22.69 15.79 -3.96
C LEU A 177 22.17 16.22 -5.33
N PHE A 178 20.87 16.50 -5.45
CA PHE A 178 20.27 17.05 -6.68
C PHE A 178 20.86 18.41 -7.06
N LYS A 179 21.08 19.31 -6.09
CA LYS A 179 21.64 20.65 -6.34
C LYS A 179 23.15 20.65 -6.61
N SER A 180 23.87 19.63 -6.15
CA SER A 180 25.32 19.51 -6.33
C SER A 180 25.75 19.00 -7.70
N ASP A 181 24.80 18.56 -8.55
CA ASP A 181 25.05 17.86 -9.82
C ASP A 181 25.90 16.58 -9.69
N LEU A 182 26.11 16.07 -8.47
CA LEU A 182 26.91 14.88 -8.21
C LEU A 182 26.36 13.62 -8.91
N LEU A 183 25.05 13.60 -9.16
CA LEU A 183 24.37 12.47 -9.77
C LEU A 183 24.36 12.52 -11.31
N GLY A 184 24.72 13.65 -11.95
CA GLY A 184 24.93 13.82 -13.41
C GLY A 184 23.79 13.43 -14.37
N ILE A 185 22.71 12.84 -13.86
CA ILE A 185 21.59 12.24 -14.62
C ILE A 185 20.31 13.05 -14.42
N LEU A 186 20.30 13.99 -13.48
CA LEU A 186 19.11 14.70 -13.02
C LEU A 186 19.17 16.17 -13.43
N ASN A 187 18.06 16.70 -13.92
CA ASN A 187 17.97 18.10 -14.30
C ASN A 187 17.98 19.00 -13.04
N PRO A 188 19.05 19.79 -12.76
CA PRO A 188 19.17 20.58 -11.53
C PRO A 188 18.11 21.69 -11.43
N THR A 189 17.51 22.07 -12.56
CA THR A 189 16.45 23.09 -12.62
C THR A 189 15.07 22.56 -12.22
N ALA A 190 14.90 21.23 -12.13
CA ALA A 190 13.64 20.62 -11.72
C ALA A 190 13.20 21.06 -10.31
N LEU A 191 14.15 21.44 -9.45
CA LEU A 191 13.94 21.88 -8.07
C LEU A 191 14.19 23.39 -7.88
N ASP A 192 13.94 24.21 -8.90
CA ASP A 192 14.03 25.68 -8.79
C ASP A 192 12.74 26.31 -8.28
N LYS A 193 11.60 25.70 -8.60
CA LYS A 193 10.28 26.19 -8.15
C LYS A 193 10.00 25.71 -6.71
N PRO A 194 9.59 26.58 -5.79
CA PRO A 194 9.26 26.20 -4.41
C PRO A 194 8.27 25.04 -4.31
N ASN A 195 7.24 25.01 -5.16
CA ASN A 195 6.25 23.92 -5.19
C ASN A 195 6.88 22.55 -5.53
N ASN A 196 7.87 22.53 -6.43
CA ASN A 196 8.57 21.29 -6.78
C ASN A 196 9.46 20.82 -5.63
N VAL A 197 10.17 21.75 -4.99
CA VAL A 197 11.00 21.49 -3.80
C VAL A 197 10.16 20.89 -2.67
N LEU A 198 8.96 21.42 -2.47
CA LEU A 198 8.01 20.93 -1.47
C LEU A 198 7.51 19.53 -1.79
N ALA A 199 6.96 19.33 -2.98
CA ALA A 199 6.44 18.04 -3.42
C ALA A 199 7.54 16.96 -3.38
N PHE A 200 8.74 17.33 -3.81
CA PHE A 200 9.91 16.47 -3.77
C PHE A 200 10.31 16.08 -2.35
N GLY A 201 10.49 17.06 -1.46
CA GLY A 201 10.88 16.79 -0.08
C GLY A 201 9.84 15.92 0.64
N PHE A 202 8.54 16.19 0.44
CA PHE A 202 7.47 15.33 0.97
C PHE A 202 7.57 13.89 0.46
N LEU A 203 7.76 13.71 -0.86
CA LEU A 203 7.85 12.39 -1.46
C LEU A 203 9.06 11.61 -0.92
N VAL A 204 10.24 12.26 -0.86
CA VAL A 204 11.45 11.65 -0.31
C VAL A 204 11.27 11.32 1.17
N GLY A 205 10.66 12.20 1.96
CA GLY A 205 10.39 11.95 3.37
C GLY A 205 9.43 10.79 3.61
N TYR A 206 8.33 10.73 2.85
CA TYR A 206 7.34 9.64 2.94
C TYR A 206 7.93 8.28 2.55
N PHE A 207 8.86 8.26 1.59
CA PHE A 207 9.56 7.06 1.13
C PHE A 207 11.02 6.99 1.62
N SER A 208 11.31 7.56 2.79
CA SER A 208 12.69 7.72 3.29
C SER A 208 13.44 6.39 3.45
N ASP A 209 12.78 5.32 3.89
CA ASP A 209 13.37 3.98 3.96
C ASP A 209 13.86 3.49 2.59
N SER A 210 13.02 3.65 1.56
CA SER A 210 13.37 3.29 0.17
C SER A 210 14.45 4.19 -0.38
N ALA A 211 14.43 5.49 -0.05
CA ALA A 211 15.45 6.44 -0.46
C ALA A 211 16.82 6.09 0.14
N ILE A 212 16.88 5.77 1.44
CA ILE A 212 18.10 5.33 2.12
C ILE A 212 18.63 4.05 1.48
N ALA A 213 17.77 3.06 1.24
CA ALA A 213 18.17 1.81 0.60
C ALA A 213 18.81 2.06 -0.78
N LYS A 214 18.21 2.96 -1.58
CA LYS A 214 18.76 3.32 -2.90
C LYS A 214 20.06 4.12 -2.81
N LEU A 215 20.19 5.03 -1.84
CA LEU A 215 21.44 5.73 -1.61
C LEU A 215 22.57 4.78 -1.18
N ALA A 216 22.25 3.75 -0.41
CA ALA A 216 23.21 2.71 -0.03
C ALA A 216 23.70 1.92 -1.26
N GLU A 217 22.78 1.50 -2.15
CA GLU A 217 23.15 0.85 -3.44
C GLU A 217 24.07 1.75 -4.29
N ILE A 218 23.75 3.04 -4.39
CA ILE A 218 24.58 4.01 -5.12
C ILE A 218 25.95 4.15 -4.45
N ALA A 219 26.00 4.27 -3.13
CA ALA A 219 27.26 4.40 -2.38
C ALA A 219 28.15 3.16 -2.57
N GLU A 220 27.58 1.96 -2.55
CA GLU A 220 28.29 0.72 -2.87
C GLU A 220 28.86 0.72 -4.30
N SER A 221 28.12 1.28 -5.27
CA SER A 221 28.59 1.40 -6.65
C SER A 221 29.73 2.41 -6.82
N LEU A 222 29.69 3.53 -6.08
CA LEU A 222 30.64 4.62 -6.18
C LEU A 222 31.93 4.40 -5.38
N PHE A 223 31.80 3.85 -4.17
CA PHE A 223 32.94 3.64 -3.26
C PHE A 223 33.48 2.21 -3.31
N GLY A 224 32.78 1.30 -4.00
CA GLY A 224 33.13 -0.12 -4.09
C GLY A 224 32.83 -0.87 -2.80
N THR A 225 32.39 -2.12 -2.91
CA THR A 225 32.44 -3.04 -1.77
C THR A 225 33.87 -3.49 -1.59
N ALA A 226 34.44 -3.34 -0.39
CA ALA A 226 35.65 -4.04 0.02
C ALA A 226 35.38 -5.55 0.16
N ARG A 227 34.85 -6.20 -0.88
CA ARG A 227 34.80 -7.65 -0.99
C ARG A 227 36.10 -8.08 -1.64
N GLY A 228 37.16 -7.97 -0.85
CA GLY A 228 38.49 -8.46 -1.16
C GLY A 228 38.41 -9.89 -1.68
N GLY A 229 39.09 -10.11 -2.82
CA GLY A 229 39.11 -11.36 -3.55
C GLY A 229 39.31 -12.56 -2.65
N ARG A 230 38.31 -13.44 -2.65
CA ARG A 230 38.46 -14.82 -2.21
C ARG A 230 38.27 -15.70 -3.45
N ASN A 231 39.23 -15.65 -4.37
CA ASN A 231 39.36 -16.62 -5.46
C ASN A 231 40.82 -17.07 -5.59
N ASN A 232 40.97 -18.39 -5.58
CA ASN A 232 42.11 -19.21 -6.01
C ASN A 232 43.47 -19.08 -5.30
N ARG A 233 43.64 -19.90 -4.26
CA ARG A 233 44.78 -20.84 -4.19
C ARG A 233 44.29 -22.19 -3.65
N ARG A 234 44.12 -23.15 -4.56
CA ARG A 234 44.39 -24.56 -4.28
C ARG A 234 45.28 -25.02 -5.43
N ASP A 235 46.56 -25.11 -5.08
CA ASP A 235 47.56 -25.92 -5.75
C ASP A 235 47.17 -27.41 -5.64
#